data_AF-A0A1Y3L164-F1
#
_entry.id   AF-A0A1Y3L164-F1
#
_cell.length_a   1.000
_cell.length_b   1.000
_cell.length_c   1.000
_cell.angle_alpha   90.00
_cell.angle_beta   90.00
_cell.angle_gamma   90.00
#
_symmetry.space_group_name_H-M   'P 1'
#
loop_
_entity.id
_entity.type
_entity.pdbx_description
1 polymer ?
#
loop_
_entity_poly.entity_id
_entity_poly.type
_entity_poly.pdbx_seq_one_letter_code
_entity_poly.pdbx_strand_id
1 'polypeptide(L)'
;MTTPLPVFTYYPGKVHYIVASSEACVCCGQARGYLYDGTLYTAHTLEGDICPWCIADGSAARRYDGSFHDVYAMGEAGIKPEVLDEIAYRTPGYPTWQDSQWMHHCGDACEFHGDASAEDISEATPATREHWAEYNGMTVEDWSWAAVGYAPGGDTGFYKFVCRGCKQVLLAWDMS
;
A
#
# COMPACT_ATOMS: atom_id res chain seq x y z
N MET A 1 2.55 -11.37 -28.17
CA MET A 1 3.43 -11.47 -26.98
C MET A 1 2.76 -10.67 -25.88
N THR A 2 2.49 -11.26 -24.72
CA THR A 2 1.92 -10.55 -23.57
C THR A 2 3.01 -9.69 -22.95
N THR A 3 2.74 -8.39 -22.73
CA THR A 3 3.65 -7.51 -22.00
C THR A 3 3.69 -7.97 -20.54
N PRO A 4 4.86 -8.19 -19.93
CA PRO A 4 4.92 -8.56 -18.53
C PRO A 4 4.37 -7.41 -17.66
N LEU A 5 3.71 -7.77 -16.56
CA LEU A 5 3.26 -6.79 -15.56
C LEU A 5 4.48 -6.04 -15.00
N PRO A 6 4.33 -4.74 -14.68
CA PRO A 6 5.38 -3.99 -14.03
C PRO A 6 5.64 -4.53 -12.62
N VAL A 7 6.87 -4.38 -12.16
CA VAL A 7 7.25 -4.66 -10.77
C VAL A 7 7.20 -3.36 -9.99
N PHE A 8 6.55 -3.37 -8.84
CA PHE A 8 6.47 -2.23 -7.93
C PHE A 8 7.42 -2.46 -6.76
N THR A 9 8.35 -1.53 -6.54
CA THR A 9 9.41 -1.66 -5.54
C THR A 9 8.90 -1.98 -4.14
N TYR A 10 7.81 -1.33 -3.74
CA TYR A 10 7.25 -1.41 -2.39
C TYR A 10 6.03 -2.35 -2.31
N TYR A 11 5.59 -2.93 -3.42
CA TYR A 11 4.44 -3.85 -3.43
C TYR A 11 4.83 -5.16 -4.12
N PRO A 12 5.73 -5.96 -3.49
CA PRO A 12 6.20 -7.19 -4.09
C PRO A 12 5.08 -8.21 -4.29
N GLY A 13 5.20 -9.02 -5.34
CA GLY A 13 4.27 -10.10 -5.63
C GLY A 13 3.02 -9.63 -6.38
N LYS A 14 1.86 -10.17 -5.98
CA LYS A 14 0.58 -9.89 -6.66
C LYS A 14 -0.05 -8.62 -6.06
N VAL A 15 -0.09 -7.56 -6.85
CA VAL A 15 -0.89 -6.36 -6.54
C VAL A 15 -2.36 -6.70 -6.60
N HIS A 16 -3.12 -6.29 -5.58
CA HIS A 16 -4.48 -6.79 -5.37
C HIS A 16 -5.47 -6.29 -6.41
N TYR A 17 -5.42 -4.99 -6.74
CA TYR A 17 -6.34 -4.35 -7.68
C TYR A 17 -5.94 -4.49 -9.15
N ILE A 18 -4.90 -5.27 -9.49
CA ILE A 18 -4.60 -5.56 -10.90
C ILE A 18 -5.44 -6.75 -11.35
N VAL A 19 -6.42 -6.48 -12.21
CA VAL A 19 -7.38 -7.46 -12.71
C VAL A 19 -7.20 -7.67 -14.21
N ALA A 20 -7.50 -8.89 -14.69
CA ALA A 20 -7.47 -9.18 -16.12
C ALA A 20 -8.62 -8.47 -16.84
N SER A 21 -8.34 -7.80 -17.95
CA SER A 21 -9.36 -7.09 -18.74
C SER A 21 -8.96 -6.96 -20.21
N SER A 22 -9.95 -7.00 -21.11
CA SER A 22 -9.79 -6.71 -22.54
C SER A 22 -9.92 -5.23 -22.88
N GLU A 23 -10.39 -4.39 -21.96
CA GLU A 23 -10.64 -2.97 -22.21
C GLU A 23 -9.33 -2.17 -22.36
N ALA A 24 -9.44 -1.02 -23.02
CA ALA A 24 -8.33 -0.10 -23.20
C ALA A 24 -8.14 0.78 -21.96
N CYS A 25 -6.89 0.99 -21.55
CA CYS A 25 -6.53 1.94 -20.51
C CYS A 25 -7.00 3.35 -20.85
N VAL A 26 -7.77 4.00 -19.98
CA VAL A 26 -8.21 5.40 -20.23
C VAL A 26 -7.05 6.40 -20.24
N CYS A 27 -5.90 6.04 -19.66
CA CYS A 27 -4.73 6.90 -19.65
C CYS A 27 -3.94 6.86 -20.96
N CYS A 28 -3.65 5.68 -21.51
CA CYS A 28 -2.76 5.52 -22.67
C CYS A 28 -3.44 4.92 -23.92
N GLY A 29 -4.70 4.53 -23.83
CA GLY A 29 -5.49 3.93 -24.92
C GLY A 29 -5.06 2.51 -25.30
N GLN A 30 -4.18 1.87 -24.52
CA GLN A 30 -3.66 0.53 -24.84
C GLN A 30 -4.46 -0.55 -24.11
N ALA A 31 -4.87 -1.60 -24.83
CA ALA A 31 -5.44 -2.82 -24.27
C ALA A 31 -4.34 -3.89 -24.11
N ARG A 32 -3.80 -4.02 -22.90
CA ARG A 32 -2.65 -4.90 -22.59
C ARG A 32 -3.01 -6.14 -21.75
N GLY A 33 -4.30 -6.38 -21.53
CA GLY A 33 -4.79 -7.56 -20.80
C GLY A 33 -5.01 -7.34 -19.30
N TYR A 34 -4.63 -6.18 -18.75
CA TYR A 34 -4.77 -5.86 -17.33
C TYR A 34 -5.13 -4.40 -17.09
N LEU A 35 -6.01 -4.16 -16.12
CA LEU A 35 -6.41 -2.86 -15.61
C LEU A 35 -6.35 -2.83 -14.08
N TYR A 36 -6.38 -1.64 -13.52
CA TYR A 36 -6.33 -1.35 -12.09
C TYR A 36 -7.72 -0.93 -11.61
N ASP A 37 -8.33 -1.76 -10.78
CA ASP A 37 -9.66 -1.59 -10.17
C ASP A 37 -9.56 -1.03 -8.75
N GLY A 38 -8.65 -0.07 -8.55
CA GLY A 38 -8.45 0.60 -7.28
C GLY A 38 -8.52 2.11 -7.43
N THR A 39 -8.38 2.82 -6.31
CA THR A 39 -8.57 4.27 -6.29
C THR A 39 -7.34 5.02 -6.80
N LEU A 40 -7.58 6.02 -7.65
CA LEU A 40 -6.69 7.16 -7.86
C LEU A 40 -7.40 8.38 -7.28
N TYR A 41 -6.83 9.01 -6.27
CA TYR A 41 -7.38 10.23 -5.68
C TYR A 41 -7.11 11.40 -6.62
N THR A 42 -8.17 11.93 -7.21
CA THR A 42 -8.11 13.04 -8.17
C THR A 42 -9.42 13.83 -8.18
N ALA A 43 -9.34 15.11 -8.55
CA ALA A 43 -10.52 15.94 -8.84
C ALA A 43 -11.15 15.62 -10.22
N HIS A 44 -10.46 14.83 -11.05
CA HIS A 44 -10.92 14.45 -12.38
C HIS A 44 -11.79 13.19 -12.34
N THR A 45 -12.84 13.14 -13.15
CA THR A 45 -13.60 11.90 -13.38
C THR A 45 -12.86 11.02 -14.37
N LEU A 46 -12.60 9.76 -13.99
CA LEU A 46 -12.09 8.74 -14.88
C LEU A 46 -13.25 8.04 -15.59
N GLU A 47 -13.27 8.08 -16.92
CA GLU A 47 -14.26 7.38 -17.75
C GLU A 47 -13.85 5.93 -18.02
N GLY A 48 -13.42 5.21 -16.97
CA GLY A 48 -12.91 3.83 -16.99
C GLY A 48 -11.54 3.69 -16.31
N ASP A 49 -10.93 2.51 -16.42
CA ASP A 49 -9.78 2.15 -15.58
C ASP A 49 -8.42 2.42 -16.26
N ILE A 50 -7.40 2.58 -15.42
CA ILE A 50 -6.01 2.76 -15.84
C ILE A 50 -5.26 1.42 -15.83
N CYS A 51 -4.25 1.27 -16.68
CA CYS A 51 -3.42 0.07 -16.68
C CYS A 51 -2.23 0.18 -15.71
N PRO A 52 -1.72 -0.94 -15.19
CA PRO A 52 -0.63 -0.93 -14.21
C PRO A 52 0.67 -0.31 -14.74
N TRP A 53 0.91 -0.34 -16.05
CA TRP A 53 2.08 0.32 -16.64
C TRP A 53 2.03 1.85 -16.53
N CYS A 54 0.84 2.45 -16.63
CA CYS A 54 0.67 3.90 -16.44
C CYS A 54 0.77 4.30 -14.97
N ILE A 55 0.53 3.38 -14.05
CA ILE A 55 0.84 3.55 -12.62
C ILE A 55 2.36 3.54 -12.48
N ALA A 56 3.01 2.48 -12.95
CA ALA A 56 4.46 2.28 -12.76
C ALA A 56 5.34 3.40 -13.34
N ASP A 57 4.97 3.97 -14.50
CA ASP A 57 5.70 5.09 -15.11
C ASP A 57 5.20 6.48 -14.68
N GLY A 58 4.19 6.53 -13.81
CA GLY A 58 3.56 7.74 -13.29
C GLY A 58 2.71 8.52 -14.28
N SER A 59 2.44 7.99 -15.48
CA SER A 59 1.64 8.70 -16.48
C SER A 59 0.19 8.87 -16.07
N ALA A 60 -0.39 7.92 -15.32
CA ALA A 60 -1.74 8.04 -14.80
C ALA A 60 -1.86 9.20 -13.79
N ALA A 61 -0.97 9.23 -12.80
CA ALA A 61 -0.89 10.31 -11.82
C ALA A 61 -0.72 11.67 -12.49
N ARG A 62 0.22 11.81 -13.44
CA ARG A 62 0.45 13.06 -14.18
C ARG A 62 -0.75 13.48 -15.05
N ARG A 63 -1.41 12.53 -15.71
CA ARG A 63 -2.52 12.83 -16.63
C ARG A 63 -3.74 13.35 -15.89
N TYR A 64 -4.01 12.79 -14.72
CA TYR A 64 -5.19 13.07 -13.92
C TYR A 64 -4.88 13.92 -12.69
N ASP A 65 -3.69 14.53 -12.59
CA ASP A 65 -3.29 15.35 -11.43
C ASP A 65 -3.69 14.70 -10.08
N GLY A 66 -3.33 13.42 -9.93
CA GLY A 66 -3.80 12.57 -8.84
C GLY A 66 -2.70 11.76 -8.18
N SER A 67 -3.02 11.20 -7.02
CA SER A 67 -2.13 10.33 -6.24
C SER A 67 -2.84 9.04 -5.82
N PHE A 68 -2.07 7.99 -5.55
CA PHE A 68 -2.56 6.72 -5.03
C PHE A 68 -2.50 6.66 -3.50
N HIS A 69 -1.57 7.40 -2.90
CA HIS A 69 -1.31 7.39 -1.46
C HIS A 69 -1.07 8.82 -0.96
N ASP A 70 -1.54 9.11 0.26
CA ASP A 70 -1.09 10.26 1.02
C ASP A 70 0.26 9.94 1.67
N VAL A 71 1.23 10.83 1.48
CA VAL A 71 2.61 10.68 1.97
C VAL A 71 3.01 11.79 2.94
N TYR A 72 2.05 12.59 3.42
CA TYR A 72 2.32 13.71 4.32
C TYR A 72 3.07 13.28 5.58
N ALA A 73 2.59 12.24 6.27
CA ALA A 73 3.23 11.72 7.49
C ALA A 73 4.66 11.20 7.23
N MET A 74 4.88 10.54 6.09
CA MET A 74 6.22 10.11 5.68
C MET A 74 7.15 11.30 5.42
N GLY A 75 6.61 12.39 4.85
CA GLY A 75 7.35 13.64 4.64
C GLY A 75 7.80 14.27 5.96
N GLU A 76 6.91 14.36 6.95
CA GLU A 76 7.23 14.84 8.30
C GLU A 76 8.27 13.95 9.01
N ALA A 77 8.25 12.64 8.72
CA ALA A 77 9.25 11.69 9.21
C ALA A 77 10.61 11.79 8.49
N GLY A 78 10.77 12.70 7.52
CA GLY A 78 12.03 12.93 6.81
C GLY A 78 12.38 11.88 5.76
N ILE A 79 11.39 11.14 5.25
CA ILE A 79 11.59 10.22 4.12
C ILE A 79 11.95 11.03 2.87
N LYS A 80 12.87 10.49 2.05
CA LYS A 80 13.43 11.22 0.91
C LYS A 80 12.38 11.50 -0.17
N PRO A 81 12.43 12.66 -0.84
CA PRO A 81 11.45 13.04 -1.88
C PRO A 81 11.25 11.98 -2.96
N GLU A 82 12.31 11.30 -3.42
CA GLU A 82 12.21 10.27 -4.45
C GLU A 82 11.38 9.04 -4.02
N VAL A 83 11.37 8.72 -2.73
CA VAL A 83 10.56 7.64 -2.15
C VAL A 83 9.12 8.11 -1.99
N LEU A 84 8.91 9.34 -1.51
CA LEU A 84 7.59 9.96 -1.42
C LEU A 84 6.90 9.98 -2.80
N ASP A 85 7.61 10.40 -3.84
CA ASP A 85 7.11 10.43 -5.22
C ASP A 85 6.76 9.03 -5.75
N GLU A 86 7.57 8.01 -5.41
CA GLU A 86 7.29 6.64 -5.82
C GLU A 86 6.03 6.08 -5.15
N ILE A 87 5.88 6.28 -3.85
CA ILE A 87 4.68 5.85 -3.11
C ILE A 87 3.46 6.63 -3.59
N ALA A 88 3.51 7.96 -3.61
CA ALA A 88 2.36 8.80 -3.95
C ALA A 88 1.86 8.59 -5.38
N TYR A 89 2.76 8.46 -6.36
CA TYR A 89 2.38 8.57 -7.78
C TYR A 89 2.62 7.31 -8.61
N ARG A 90 3.38 6.35 -8.10
CA ARG A 90 3.81 5.16 -8.87
C ARG A 90 3.57 3.83 -8.16
N THR A 91 2.95 3.84 -6.98
CA THR A 91 2.65 2.64 -6.21
C THR A 91 1.13 2.46 -6.11
N PRO A 92 0.58 1.32 -6.56
CA PRO A 92 -0.87 1.08 -6.52
C PRO A 92 -1.37 1.01 -5.08
N GLY A 93 -2.64 1.35 -4.87
CA GLY A 93 -3.34 1.15 -3.60
C GLY A 93 -3.42 -0.33 -3.19
N TYR A 94 -3.62 -0.60 -1.91
CA TYR A 94 -3.90 -1.93 -1.34
C TYR A 94 -5.22 -1.91 -0.57
N PRO A 95 -5.85 -3.08 -0.32
CA PRO A 95 -7.12 -3.14 0.38
C PRO A 95 -6.97 -2.78 1.85
N THR A 96 -7.78 -1.83 2.31
CA THR A 96 -7.79 -1.34 3.69
C THR A 96 -9.19 -0.83 4.06
N TRP A 97 -9.58 -0.88 5.33
CA TRP A 97 -10.87 -0.37 5.78
C TRP A 97 -10.92 1.16 5.78
N GLN A 98 -9.84 1.77 6.24
CA GLN A 98 -9.66 3.22 6.24
C GLN A 98 -8.54 3.59 5.26
N ASP A 99 -8.41 4.86 4.88
CA ASP A 99 -7.23 5.33 4.12
C ASP A 99 -5.98 5.17 5.00
N SER A 100 -5.36 3.98 4.96
CA SER A 100 -4.19 3.68 5.78
C SER A 100 -2.93 4.21 5.12
N GLN A 101 -2.08 4.82 5.95
CA GLN A 101 -0.83 5.41 5.54
C GLN A 101 0.22 4.32 5.25
N TRP A 102 1.02 4.54 4.22
CA TRP A 102 2.09 3.62 3.85
C TRP A 102 3.20 3.62 4.92
N MET A 103 3.50 2.45 5.49
CA MET A 103 4.47 2.35 6.58
C MET A 103 5.90 2.62 6.11
N HIS A 104 6.72 3.23 6.98
CA HIS A 104 8.12 3.55 6.72
C HIS A 104 9.02 3.16 7.89
N HIS A 105 10.28 2.84 7.61
CA HIS A 105 11.28 2.48 8.62
C HIS A 105 12.70 2.60 8.06
N CYS A 106 13.69 2.88 8.91
CA CYS A 106 15.10 3.08 8.49
C CYS A 106 15.29 4.14 7.38
N GLY A 107 14.43 5.16 7.31
CA GLY A 107 14.53 6.23 6.31
C GLY A 107 14.09 5.82 4.89
N ASP A 108 13.37 4.72 4.74
CA ASP A 108 12.75 4.27 3.47
C ASP A 108 11.31 3.79 3.73
N ALA A 109 10.50 3.68 2.67
CA ALA A 109 9.21 3.02 2.74
C ALA A 109 9.37 1.51 2.90
N CYS A 110 8.44 0.89 3.62
CA CYS A 110 8.40 -0.56 3.78
C CYS A 110 7.72 -1.23 2.57
N GLU A 111 8.06 -2.49 2.33
CA GLU A 111 7.34 -3.32 1.37
C GLU A 111 6.00 -3.76 1.97
N PHE A 112 4.90 -3.69 1.23
CA PHE A 112 3.60 -4.25 1.60
C PHE A 112 3.50 -5.71 1.17
N HIS A 113 3.09 -6.58 2.09
CA HIS A 113 3.03 -8.04 1.91
C HIS A 113 1.62 -8.62 2.05
N GLY A 114 0.58 -7.78 2.04
CA GLY A 114 -0.82 -8.21 2.21
C GLY A 114 -1.30 -8.12 3.66
N ASP A 115 -2.45 -8.74 3.92
CA ASP A 115 -2.95 -8.94 5.28
C ASP A 115 -1.92 -9.71 6.12
N ALA A 116 -1.76 -9.32 7.38
CA ALA A 116 -0.96 -10.05 8.34
C ALA A 116 -1.55 -11.45 8.55
N SER A 117 -0.72 -12.47 8.60
CA SER A 117 -1.18 -13.81 8.98
C SER A 117 -1.43 -13.90 10.49
N ALA A 118 -2.13 -14.95 10.93
CA ALA A 118 -2.26 -15.24 12.36
C ALA A 118 -0.90 -15.48 13.04
N GLU A 119 0.08 -15.99 12.29
CA GLU A 119 1.47 -16.14 12.74
C GLU A 119 2.13 -14.78 12.93
N ASP A 120 2.00 -13.85 11.97
CA ASP A 120 2.54 -12.49 12.09
C ASP A 120 2.02 -11.75 13.34
N ILE A 121 0.76 -11.98 13.72
CA ILE A 121 0.18 -11.39 14.93
C ILE A 121 0.65 -12.09 16.20
N SER A 122 0.61 -13.43 16.23
CA SER A 122 0.97 -14.18 17.44
C SER A 122 2.48 -14.14 17.74
N GLU A 123 3.31 -14.02 16.70
CA GLU A 123 4.77 -13.93 16.79
C GLU A 123 5.29 -12.48 16.69
N ALA A 124 4.42 -11.47 16.73
CA ALA A 124 4.81 -10.07 16.68
C ALA A 124 5.90 -9.76 17.72
N THR A 125 7.06 -9.31 17.24
CA THR A 125 8.23 -9.05 18.09
C THR A 125 7.99 -7.85 19.01
N PRO A 126 8.75 -7.68 20.11
CA PRO A 126 8.67 -6.47 20.94
C PRO A 126 8.82 -5.19 20.11
N ALA A 127 9.79 -5.13 19.20
CA ALA A 127 10.00 -3.98 18.32
C ALA A 127 8.81 -3.72 17.37
N THR A 128 8.14 -4.77 16.87
CA THR A 128 6.91 -4.65 16.07
C THR A 128 5.78 -4.03 16.89
N ARG A 129 5.59 -4.48 18.14
CA ARG A 129 4.53 -3.97 19.03
C ARG A 129 4.82 -2.56 19.52
N GLU A 130 6.08 -2.24 19.82
CA GLU A 130 6.52 -0.88 20.17
C GLU A 130 6.26 0.09 19.02
N HIS A 131 6.65 -0.27 17.80
CA HIS A 131 6.36 0.54 16.62
C HIS A 131 4.85 0.70 16.40
N TRP A 132 4.08 -0.37 16.51
CA TRP A 132 2.62 -0.30 16.40
C TRP A 132 2.02 0.65 17.45
N ALA A 133 2.46 0.56 18.70
CA ALA A 133 1.98 1.40 19.79
C ALA A 133 2.31 2.88 19.54
N GLU A 134 3.56 3.19 19.19
CA GLU A 134 4.00 4.55 18.85
C GLU A 134 3.17 5.13 17.69
N TYR A 135 3.03 4.37 16.61
CA TYR A 135 2.33 4.82 15.40
C TYR A 135 0.86 5.13 15.65
N ASN A 136 0.19 4.36 16.51
CA ASN A 136 -1.23 4.51 16.81
C ASN A 136 -1.50 5.40 18.05
N GLY A 137 -0.46 5.97 18.68
CA GLY A 137 -0.62 6.73 19.92
C GLY A 137 -1.14 5.89 21.09
N MET A 138 -0.79 4.60 21.13
CA MET A 138 -1.21 3.59 22.11
C MET A 138 -0.04 3.12 22.96
N THR A 139 -0.32 2.20 23.89
CA THR A 139 0.70 1.48 24.67
C THR A 139 0.90 0.06 24.14
N VAL A 140 2.02 -0.57 24.50
CA VAL A 140 2.29 -1.97 24.12
C VAL A 140 1.29 -2.93 24.77
N GLU A 141 0.74 -2.58 25.93
CA GLU A 141 -0.31 -3.33 26.63
C GLU A 141 -1.61 -3.39 25.83
N ASP A 142 -1.93 -2.34 25.07
CA ASP A 142 -3.13 -2.26 24.21
C ASP A 142 -3.08 -3.25 23.03
N TRP A 143 -1.90 -3.76 22.67
CA TRP A 143 -1.71 -4.76 21.61
C TRP A 143 -2.66 -5.95 21.78
N SER A 144 -2.80 -6.44 23.01
CA SER A 144 -3.62 -7.62 23.27
C SER A 144 -5.09 -7.38 22.97
N TRP A 145 -5.57 -6.15 23.17
CA TRP A 145 -6.92 -5.75 22.81
C TRP A 145 -7.06 -5.56 21.30
N ALA A 146 -6.11 -4.93 20.63
CA ALA A 146 -6.17 -4.71 19.18
C ALA A 146 -6.11 -6.02 18.38
N ALA A 147 -5.27 -6.96 18.83
CA ALA A 147 -5.05 -8.26 18.19
C ALA A 147 -6.08 -9.34 18.56
N VAL A 148 -6.95 -9.09 19.54
CA VAL A 148 -7.88 -10.12 20.02
C VAL A 148 -8.88 -10.51 18.93
N GLY A 149 -8.98 -11.81 18.64
CA GLY A 149 -9.93 -12.31 17.65
C GLY A 149 -9.60 -11.94 16.20
N TYR A 150 -8.40 -11.41 15.92
CA TYR A 150 -7.98 -11.09 14.57
C TYR A 150 -8.01 -12.31 13.65
N ALA A 151 -8.56 -12.10 12.45
CA ALA A 151 -8.40 -12.96 11.30
C ALA A 151 -8.29 -12.08 10.04
N PRO A 152 -7.51 -12.50 9.02
CA PRO A 152 -7.43 -11.77 7.75
C PRO A 152 -8.82 -11.48 7.16
N GLY A 153 -9.07 -10.23 6.78
CA GLY A 153 -10.37 -9.78 6.25
C GLY A 153 -11.50 -9.67 7.27
N GLY A 154 -11.21 -9.71 8.57
CA GLY A 154 -12.18 -9.47 9.65
C GLY A 154 -12.42 -7.98 9.95
N ASP A 155 -13.09 -7.72 11.07
CA ASP A 155 -13.48 -6.36 11.52
C ASP A 155 -12.29 -5.52 12.03
N THR A 156 -11.16 -6.16 12.34
CA THR A 156 -9.89 -5.51 12.67
C THR A 156 -8.89 -5.86 11.57
N GLY A 157 -8.36 -4.85 10.88
CA GLY A 157 -7.39 -5.01 9.80
C GLY A 157 -5.98 -4.92 10.35
N PHE A 158 -5.13 -5.89 10.03
CA PHE A 158 -3.69 -5.77 10.20
C PHE A 158 -3.01 -6.02 8.86
N TYR A 159 -2.19 -5.07 8.44
CA TYR A 159 -1.50 -5.13 7.16
C TYR A 159 0.00 -5.25 7.36
N LYS A 160 0.60 -6.25 6.72
CA LYS A 160 2.00 -6.58 6.88
C LYS A 160 2.87 -5.70 6.01
N PHE A 161 3.75 -4.95 6.67
CA PHE A 161 4.83 -4.22 6.04
C PHE A 161 6.18 -4.77 6.49
N VAL A 162 7.17 -4.80 5.58
CA VAL A 162 8.52 -5.28 5.89
C VAL A 162 9.53 -4.20 5.55
N CYS A 163 10.31 -3.78 6.55
CA CYS A 163 11.39 -2.81 6.34
C CYS A 163 12.42 -3.37 5.37
N ARG A 164 12.75 -2.61 4.32
CA ARG A 164 13.72 -3.03 3.30
C ARG A 164 15.14 -3.12 3.83
N GLY A 165 15.49 -2.26 4.80
CA GLY A 165 16.81 -2.20 5.43
C GLY A 165 17.04 -3.30 6.47
N CYS A 166 16.26 -3.30 7.56
CA CYS A 166 16.49 -4.20 8.70
C CYS A 166 15.62 -5.46 8.72
N LYS A 167 14.66 -5.60 7.79
CA LYS A 167 13.68 -6.71 7.71
C LYS A 167 12.72 -6.83 8.88
N GLN A 168 12.65 -5.82 9.75
CA GLN A 168 11.60 -5.75 10.77
C GLN A 168 10.22 -5.75 10.12
N VAL A 169 9.31 -6.55 10.69
CA VAL A 169 7.89 -6.51 10.35
C VAL A 169 7.23 -5.37 11.10
N LEU A 170 6.53 -4.53 10.36
CA LEU A 170 5.65 -3.46 10.85
C LEU A 170 4.23 -3.85 10.50
N LEU A 171 3.30 -3.52 11.38
CA LEU A 171 1.89 -3.88 11.22
C LEU A 171 1.06 -2.60 11.25
N ALA A 172 0.57 -2.19 10.08
CA ALA A 172 -0.46 -1.14 10.03
C ALA A 172 -1.77 -1.74 10.55
N TRP A 173 -2.59 -0.91 11.18
CA TRP A 173 -3.80 -1.35 11.86
C TRP A 173 -4.94 -0.37 11.60
N ASP A 174 -6.11 -0.90 11.27
CA ASP A 174 -7.36 -0.16 11.18
C ASP A 174 -8.53 -1.02 11.68
N MET A 175 -9.67 -0.38 11.93
CA MET A 175 -10.91 -1.04 12.35
C MET A 175 -12.09 -0.43 11.61
N SER A 176 -13.11 -1.25 11.32
CA SER A 176 -14.38 -0.82 10.71
C SER A 176 -15.31 -0.10 11.67
#